data_AF-A0A7X9UMK4-F1
#
_entry.id   AF-A0A7X9UMK4-F1
#
_cell.length_a   1.000
_cell.length_b   1.000
_cell.length_c   1.000
_cell.angle_alpha   90.00
_cell.angle_beta   90.00
_cell.angle_gamma   90.00
#
_symmetry.space_group_name_H-M   'P 1'
#
loop_
_entity.id
_entity.type
_entity.pdbx_description
1 polymer ?
#
loop_
_entity_poly.entity_id
_entity_poly.type
_entity_poly.pdbx_seq_one_letter_code
_entity_poly.pdbx_strand_id
1 'polypeptide(L)'
;MRKVMLLVITVFMLTTLFSSGVDAATKTTKKLVVGKLEGAVTYQYNKFIGTKSDVGAVVYLIPKKQKKASITTQQMIDISDKKIKASSVGIYYAKVNGKGEYKISGIPEGDYIILTDCQTKCDSSSAKDS
;
A
#
# COMPACT_ATOMS: atom_id res chain seq x y z
N MET A 1 -33.50 40.88 -74.88
CA MET A 1 -32.54 39.81 -74.57
C MET A 1 -32.62 39.48 -73.08
N ARG A 2 -32.62 38.17 -72.76
CA ARG A 2 -32.27 37.49 -71.50
C ARG A 2 -32.93 37.92 -70.16
N LYS A 3 -33.83 37.02 -69.73
CA LYS A 3 -34.20 36.60 -68.36
C LYS A 3 -33.08 36.78 -67.32
N VAL A 4 -33.41 37.07 -66.05
CA VAL A 4 -33.16 36.16 -64.90
C VAL A 4 -34.14 36.49 -63.76
N MET A 5 -34.94 35.48 -63.43
CA MET A 5 -35.65 35.24 -62.18
C MET A 5 -34.67 34.51 -61.24
N LEU A 6 -34.60 34.87 -59.95
CA LEU A 6 -34.06 33.93 -58.96
C LEU A 6 -34.75 34.05 -57.60
N LEU A 7 -35.32 32.91 -57.23
CA LEU A 7 -36.02 32.54 -56.02
C LEU A 7 -35.02 31.78 -55.13
N VAL A 8 -34.92 32.13 -53.85
CA VAL A 8 -34.15 31.38 -52.82
C VAL A 8 -35.00 31.39 -51.55
N ILE A 9 -35.89 30.42 -51.36
CA ILE A 9 -35.71 29.16 -50.62
C ILE A 9 -35.27 29.38 -49.16
N THR A 10 -36.27 29.19 -48.29
CA THR A 10 -36.31 28.91 -46.85
C THR A 10 -35.09 28.21 -46.22
N VAL A 11 -34.68 28.63 -45.01
CA VAL A 11 -34.29 27.71 -43.94
C VAL A 11 -34.77 28.23 -42.58
N PHE A 12 -35.77 27.56 -42.03
CA PHE A 12 -36.27 27.69 -40.67
C PHE A 12 -35.25 27.03 -39.74
N MET A 13 -34.35 27.80 -39.12
CA MET A 13 -33.39 27.27 -38.12
C MET A 13 -34.11 27.08 -36.78
N LEU A 14 -34.81 25.95 -36.66
CA LEU A 14 -35.28 25.38 -35.40
C LEU A 14 -34.08 24.74 -34.70
N THR A 15 -33.38 25.50 -33.85
CA THR A 15 -32.35 24.95 -32.97
C THR A 15 -33.01 24.31 -31.76
N THR A 16 -33.19 23.00 -31.81
CA THR A 16 -33.55 22.20 -30.63
C THR A 16 -32.37 22.18 -29.66
N LEU A 17 -32.57 22.77 -28.48
CA LEU A 17 -31.72 22.60 -27.32
C LEU A 17 -31.77 21.13 -26.86
N PHE A 18 -30.84 20.32 -27.34
CA PHE A 18 -30.51 19.06 -26.69
C PHE A 18 -29.66 19.35 -25.46
N SER A 19 -30.30 19.50 -24.30
CA SER A 19 -29.62 19.44 -23.01
C SER A 19 -29.37 17.98 -22.68
N SER A 20 -28.20 17.44 -23.06
CA SER A 20 -27.75 16.15 -22.54
C SER A 20 -27.32 16.35 -21.09
N GLY A 21 -28.27 16.16 -20.16
CA GLY A 21 -27.98 15.87 -18.77
C GLY A 21 -27.26 14.53 -18.69
N VAL A 22 -25.94 14.55 -18.84
CA VAL A 22 -25.09 13.46 -18.36
C VAL A 22 -25.00 13.61 -16.86
N ASP A 23 -25.90 12.95 -16.14
CA ASP A 23 -25.74 12.66 -14.72
C ASP A 23 -24.55 11.71 -14.57
N ALA A 24 -23.35 12.30 -14.59
CA ALA A 24 -22.12 11.64 -14.23
C ALA A 24 -22.22 11.29 -12.74
N ALA A 25 -22.72 10.08 -12.45
CA ALA A 25 -22.63 9.46 -11.14
C ALA A 25 -21.16 9.52 -10.71
N THR A 26 -20.85 10.49 -9.87
CA THR A 26 -19.52 10.72 -9.32
C THR A 26 -19.27 9.58 -8.34
N LYS A 27 -18.66 8.52 -8.85
CA LYS A 27 -18.17 7.39 -8.06
C LYS A 27 -17.06 7.93 -7.17
N THR A 28 -17.40 8.32 -5.95
CA THR A 28 -16.45 8.83 -4.94
C THR A 28 -15.38 7.76 -4.71
N THR A 29 -14.24 7.92 -5.36
CA THR A 29 -13.07 7.08 -5.16
C THR A 29 -12.51 7.44 -3.78
N LYS A 30 -12.79 6.60 -2.78
CA LYS A 30 -12.19 6.72 -1.45
C LYS A 30 -10.68 6.80 -1.63
N LYS A 31 -10.10 7.99 -1.41
CA LYS A 31 -8.65 8.22 -1.52
C LYS A 31 -7.94 7.19 -0.65
N LEU A 32 -7.07 6.40 -1.25
CA LEU A 32 -6.30 5.40 -0.51
C LEU A 32 -5.32 6.16 0.39
N VAL A 33 -5.61 6.21 1.69
CA VAL A 33 -4.69 6.72 2.69
C VAL A 33 -3.65 5.64 2.93
N VAL A 34 -2.38 5.97 2.68
CA VAL A 34 -1.25 5.08 2.92
C VAL A 34 -0.29 5.74 3.89
N GLY A 35 0.16 4.96 4.87
CA GLY A 35 1.16 5.31 5.86
C GLY A 35 2.53 4.73 5.58
N LYS A 36 3.41 4.96 6.54
CA LYS A 36 4.82 4.60 6.53
C LYS A 36 5.23 4.21 7.95
N LEU A 37 6.01 3.14 8.07
CA LEU A 37 6.56 2.65 9.32
C LEU A 37 8.08 2.63 9.21
N GLU A 38 8.75 3.32 10.13
CA GLU A 38 10.21 3.32 10.27
C GLU A 38 10.57 2.97 11.70
N GLY A 39 11.70 2.30 11.88
CA GLY A 39 12.19 1.93 13.20
C GLY A 39 13.58 1.33 13.12
N ALA A 40 14.05 0.86 14.27
CA ALA A 40 15.31 0.15 14.38
C ALA A 40 15.12 -1.20 15.06
N VAL A 41 15.92 -2.20 14.66
CA VAL A 41 16.03 -3.50 15.32
C VAL A 41 17.46 -3.62 15.83
N THR A 42 17.56 -3.78 17.14
CA THR A 42 18.82 -3.86 17.85
C THR A 42 18.73 -4.94 18.92
N TYR A 43 19.87 -5.52 19.29
CA TYR A 43 19.97 -6.48 20.38
C TYR A 43 21.01 -6.03 21.41
N GLN A 44 20.80 -6.43 22.66
CA GLN A 44 21.76 -6.14 23.72
C GLN A 44 22.91 -7.16 23.66
N TYR A 45 24.11 -6.73 23.27
CA TYR A 45 25.24 -7.66 23.15
C TYR A 45 25.74 -8.08 24.53
N ASN A 46 26.12 -7.12 25.37
CA ASN A 46 26.42 -7.31 26.80
C ASN A 46 26.49 -5.93 27.50
N LYS A 47 26.80 -5.93 28.81
CA LYS A 47 26.90 -4.71 29.61
C LYS A 47 28.10 -3.81 29.30
N PHE A 48 29.08 -4.29 28.54
CA PHE A 48 30.32 -3.55 28.25
C PHE A 48 30.30 -2.88 26.87
N ILE A 49 29.82 -3.61 25.85
CA ILE A 49 29.72 -3.12 24.47
C ILE A 49 28.40 -2.37 24.26
N GLY A 50 27.35 -2.72 25.01
CA GLY A 50 26.04 -2.13 24.85
C GLY A 50 25.22 -2.81 23.75
N THR A 51 24.43 -1.99 23.06
CA THR A 51 23.46 -2.40 22.05
C THR A 51 24.12 -2.47 20.66
N LYS A 52 23.76 -3.49 19.87
CA LYS A 52 24.22 -3.65 18.48
C LYS A 52 23.03 -3.74 17.53
N SER A 53 23.22 -3.23 16.31
CA SER A 53 22.25 -3.37 15.22
C SER A 53 22.10 -4.83 14.80
N ASP A 54 20.86 -5.33 14.67
CA ASP A 54 20.60 -6.67 14.12
C ASP A 54 20.53 -6.61 12.59
N VAL A 55 21.71 -6.39 11.99
CA VAL A 55 21.83 -6.18 10.55
C VAL A 55 21.34 -7.42 9.79
N GLY A 56 20.37 -7.21 8.91
CA GLY A 56 19.82 -8.26 8.07
C GLY A 56 18.64 -9.02 8.64
N ALA A 57 18.19 -8.69 9.86
CA ALA A 57 16.86 -9.08 10.35
C ALA A 57 15.75 -8.62 9.39
N VAL A 58 14.61 -9.30 9.41
CA VAL A 58 13.46 -8.99 8.57
C VAL A 58 12.27 -8.65 9.46
N VAL A 59 11.73 -7.45 9.26
CA VAL A 59 10.50 -7.00 9.94
C VAL A 59 9.34 -7.26 9.00
N TYR A 60 8.40 -8.11 9.41
CA TYR A 60 7.14 -8.38 8.73
C TYR A 60 6.01 -7.61 9.39
N LEU A 61 5.15 -7.03 8.57
CA LEU A 61 3.94 -6.33 8.98
C LEU A 61 2.74 -7.05 8.37
N ILE A 62 2.00 -7.74 9.24
CA ILE A 62 0.94 -8.69 8.87
C ILE A 62 -0.41 -8.08 9.25
N PRO A 63 -1.31 -7.78 8.27
CA PRO A 63 -2.64 -7.28 8.59
C PRO A 63 -3.43 -8.28 9.44
N LYS A 64 -4.03 -7.83 10.56
CA LYS A 64 -4.91 -8.66 11.40
C LYS A 64 -6.20 -9.03 10.67
N LYS A 65 -6.74 -8.09 9.89
CA LYS A 65 -7.94 -8.26 9.08
C LYS A 65 -7.52 -8.38 7.62
N GLN A 66 -7.39 -9.62 7.15
CA GLN A 66 -7.06 -9.91 5.75
C GLN A 66 -8.31 -9.79 4.87
N LYS A 67 -8.16 -9.22 3.66
CA LYS A 67 -9.23 -9.19 2.65
C LYS A 67 -9.41 -10.53 1.93
N LYS A 68 -8.38 -11.38 1.93
CA LYS A 68 -8.42 -12.78 1.49
C LYS A 68 -8.34 -13.69 2.72
N ALA A 69 -8.66 -14.97 2.57
CA ALA A 69 -8.58 -15.96 3.64
C ALA A 69 -7.31 -15.81 4.50
N SER A 70 -7.43 -16.07 5.80
CA SER A 70 -6.34 -15.94 6.77
C SER A 70 -5.04 -16.54 6.22
N ILE A 71 -3.92 -15.83 6.39
CA ILE A 71 -2.60 -16.33 6.01
C ILE A 71 -2.38 -17.67 6.71
N THR A 72 -2.09 -18.71 5.93
CA THR A 72 -1.83 -20.04 6.49
C THR A 72 -0.40 -20.14 7.00
N THR A 73 -0.16 -21.05 7.95
CA THR A 73 1.20 -21.35 8.44
C THR A 73 2.13 -21.73 7.29
N GLN A 74 1.63 -22.48 6.30
CA GLN A 74 2.42 -22.87 5.13
C GLN A 74 2.85 -21.67 4.30
N GLN A 75 1.98 -20.67 4.12
CA GLN A 75 2.36 -19.43 3.42
C GLN A 75 3.44 -18.67 4.18
N MET A 76 3.40 -18.64 5.52
CA MET A 76 4.48 -18.03 6.30
C MET A 76 5.81 -18.77 6.13
N ILE A 77 5.78 -20.11 6.12
CA ILE A 77 6.96 -20.94 5.84
C ILE A 77 7.49 -20.65 4.43
N ASP A 78 6.62 -20.65 3.43
CA ASP A 78 7.01 -20.42 2.04
C ASP A 78 7.56 -19.00 1.82
N ILE A 79 7.10 -18.01 2.59
CA ILE A 79 7.67 -16.65 2.61
C ILE A 79 9.06 -16.66 3.23
N SER A 80 9.22 -17.34 4.37
CA SER A 80 10.52 -17.49 5.05
C SER A 80 11.56 -18.18 4.16
N ASP A 81 11.13 -19.23 3.45
CA ASP A 81 11.93 -19.97 2.47
C ASP A 81 12.12 -19.22 1.14
N LYS A 82 11.55 -18.01 1.01
CA LYS A 82 11.56 -17.18 -0.21
C LYS A 82 10.94 -17.84 -1.44
N LYS A 83 10.10 -18.86 -1.26
CA LYS A 83 9.35 -19.53 -2.33
C LYS A 83 8.25 -18.64 -2.90
N ILE A 84 7.63 -17.81 -2.05
CA ILE A 84 6.64 -16.82 -2.46
C ILE A 84 7.00 -15.43 -1.92
N LYS A 85 6.56 -14.39 -2.62
CA LYS A 85 6.74 -13.00 -2.16
C LYS A 85 5.73 -12.67 -1.08
N ALA A 86 6.15 -12.14 0.06
CA ALA A 86 5.26 -11.71 1.15
C ALA A 86 4.13 -10.76 0.67
N SER A 87 4.46 -9.87 -0.27
CA SER A 87 3.48 -8.94 -0.85
C SER A 87 2.37 -9.60 -1.65
N SER A 88 2.56 -10.83 -2.15
CA SER A 88 1.51 -11.56 -2.90
C SER A 88 0.35 -12.00 -2.01
N VAL A 89 0.58 -12.10 -0.70
CA VAL A 89 -0.42 -12.41 0.31
C VAL A 89 -0.73 -11.20 1.22
N GLY A 90 -0.37 -10.00 0.78
CA GLY A 90 -0.68 -8.77 1.52
C GLY A 90 0.15 -8.54 2.78
N ILE A 91 1.30 -9.21 2.92
CA ILE A 91 2.28 -8.94 3.98
C ILE A 91 3.30 -7.93 3.46
N TYR A 92 3.54 -6.90 4.27
CA TYR A 92 4.59 -5.91 4.01
C TYR A 92 5.84 -6.31 4.79
N TYR A 93 7.02 -6.01 4.27
CA TYR A 93 8.25 -6.33 4.97
C TYR A 93 9.38 -5.36 4.63
N ALA A 94 10.34 -5.26 5.52
CA ALA A 94 11.60 -4.58 5.27
C ALA A 94 12.76 -5.34 5.91
N LYS A 95 13.90 -5.35 5.22
CA LYS A 95 15.16 -5.84 5.78
C LYS A 95 15.86 -4.71 6.51
N VAL A 96 16.38 -5.03 7.69
CA VAL A 96 17.16 -4.13 8.53
C VAL A 96 18.51 -3.87 7.87
N ASN A 97 18.85 -2.59 7.70
CA ASN A 97 20.06 -2.13 7.03
C ASN A 97 21.30 -2.21 7.94
N GLY A 98 22.47 -1.78 7.44
CA GLY A 98 23.73 -1.79 8.19
C GLY A 98 23.77 -0.88 9.43
N LYS A 99 22.80 0.02 9.59
CA LYS A 99 22.63 0.87 10.78
C LYS A 99 21.63 0.29 11.78
N GLY A 100 20.98 -0.84 11.47
CA GLY A 100 19.91 -1.39 12.29
C GLY A 100 18.55 -0.79 11.99
N GLU A 101 18.38 0.00 10.93
CA GLU A 101 17.14 0.68 10.60
C GLU A 101 16.33 -0.08 9.54
N TYR A 102 15.01 0.03 9.60
CA TYR A 102 14.11 -0.48 8.57
C TYR A 102 13.05 0.56 8.19
N LYS A 103 12.49 0.42 6.98
CA LYS A 103 11.48 1.31 6.43
C LYS A 103 10.49 0.54 5.58
N ILE A 104 9.22 0.63 5.92
CA ILE A 104 8.08 0.09 5.17
C ILE A 104 7.19 1.28 4.77
N SER A 105 6.75 1.33 3.52
CA SER A 105 5.94 2.43 2.98
C SER A 105 4.78 1.89 2.15
N GLY A 106 3.77 2.73 1.90
CA GLY A 106 2.59 2.31 1.13
C GLY A 106 1.67 1.39 1.93
N ILE A 107 1.66 1.51 3.26
CA ILE A 107 0.87 0.66 4.16
C ILE A 107 -0.53 1.25 4.25
N PRO A 108 -1.59 0.56 3.82
CA PRO A 108 -2.95 1.03 4.01
C PRO A 108 -3.28 1.21 5.50
N GLU A 109 -4.28 2.03 5.82
CA GLU A 109 -4.82 2.09 7.17
C GLU A 109 -5.38 0.72 7.62
N GLY A 110 -5.07 0.30 8.85
CA GLY A 110 -5.57 -0.93 9.43
C GLY A 110 -4.80 -1.39 10.66
N ASP A 111 -5.26 -2.51 11.24
CA ASP A 111 -4.60 -3.15 12.37
C ASP A 111 -3.57 -4.19 11.88
N TYR A 112 -2.38 -4.16 12.47
CA TYR A 112 -1.28 -5.03 12.07
C TYR A 112 -0.64 -5.76 13.26
N ILE A 113 0.01 -6.88 12.97
CA ILE A 113 0.94 -7.59 13.84
C ILE A 113 2.33 -7.39 13.25
N ILE A 114 3.29 -7.05 14.10
CA ILE A 114 4.71 -6.99 13.73
C ILE A 114 5.36 -8.29 14.17
N LEU A 115 6.02 -8.95 13.23
CA LEU A 115 6.86 -10.12 13.49
C LEU A 115 8.27 -9.81 13.01
N THR A 116 9.25 -9.96 13.90
CA THR A 116 10.66 -9.72 13.58
C THR A 116 11.37 -11.06 13.52
N ASP A 117 11.87 -11.40 12.34
CA ASP A 117 12.76 -12.54 12.13
C ASP A 117 14.20 -12.06 12.25
N CYS A 118 14.83 -12.44 13.36
CA CYS A 118 16.10 -11.92 13.78
C CYS A 118 17.25 -12.84 13.38
N GLN A 119 18.37 -12.25 12.97
CA GLN A 119 19.58 -13.02 12.64
C GLN A 119 20.30 -13.47 13.91
N THR A 120 20.25 -12.63 14.95
CA THR A 120 20.74 -12.93 16.28
C THR A 120 19.56 -13.10 17.25
N LYS A 121 19.76 -13.70 18.43
CA LYS A 121 18.66 -13.83 19.41
C LYS A 121 18.08 -12.45 19.70
N CYS A 122 16.86 -12.19 19.23
CA CYS A 122 16.13 -11.00 19.61
C CYS A 122 15.52 -11.21 20.98
N ASP A 123 15.96 -10.40 21.94
CA ASP A 123 15.16 -10.14 23.11
C ASP A 123 13.96 -9.32 22.63
N SER A 124 12.76 -9.89 22.69
CA SER A 124 11.53 -9.19 22.35
C SER A 124 11.26 -8.08 23.38
N SER A 125 11.85 -6.90 23.17
CA SER A 125 11.46 -5.72 23.94
C SER A 125 10.08 -5.27 23.47
N SER A 126 9.07 -5.58 24.28
CA SER A 126 7.71 -5.06 24.14
C SER A 126 7.74 -3.54 24.00
N ALA A 127 7.10 -3.03 22.95
CA ALA A 127 6.78 -1.62 22.83
C ALA A 127 5.91 -1.24 24.03
N LYS A 128 6.43 -0.37 24.90
CA LYS A 128 5.63 0.27 25.94
C LYS A 128 4.89 1.43 25.28
N ASP A 129 3.57 1.31 25.20
CA ASP A 129 2.70 2.46 25.01
C ASP A 129 2.93 3.43 26.17
N SER A 130 3.23 4.69 25.85
CA SER A 130 3.28 5.82 26.78
C SER A 130 2.06 6.71 26.56
#